data_AF-A0A5A9PM10-F1
#
_entry.id   AF-A0A5A9PM10-F1
#
_cell.length_a   1.000
_cell.length_b   1.000
_cell.length_c   1.000
_cell.angle_alpha   90.00
_cell.angle_beta   90.00
_cell.angle_gamma   90.00
#
_symmetry.space_group_name_H-M   'P 1'
#
loop_
_entity.id
_entity.type
_entity.pdbx_description
1 polymer ?
#
loop_
_entity_poly.entity_id
_entity_poly.type
_entity_poly.pdbx_seq_one_letter_code
_entity_poly.pdbx_strand_id
1 'polypeptide(L)'
;MFLCVKVYVTNPDKTPKEGIQLELVETAERDLNQQNPEQSTDSNGLVKFSINTGKHSTGLKIKVRTKDSRISQDRQGENEMEAYPYNPKAGSKNYLHIHVTNRMVEVGETVRFTLHPGDPAAGNQQFTYMILSKGHIVTVGRYTRSDNSQIVRNIKITKDMVPSFRFVAYYHVGSDEVVSDSVWVDVKDRAASSTTGAKPTHYGALPRIPSTPSPHFPVSRCD
;
A
#
# COMPACT_ATOMS: atom_id res chain seq x y z
N MET A 1 8.56 -0.13 11.25
CA MET A 1 7.31 -0.10 10.44
C MET A 1 7.73 -0.23 8.99
N PHE A 2 6.88 -0.78 8.12
CA PHE A 2 7.22 -0.89 6.69
C PHE A 2 6.27 -0.02 5.88
N LEU A 3 6.82 0.66 4.88
CA LEU A 3 6.08 1.34 3.85
C LEU A 3 6.09 0.49 2.58
N CYS A 4 4.90 0.18 2.06
CA CYS A 4 4.74 -0.43 0.74
C CYS A 4 4.63 0.67 -0.32
N VAL A 5 5.51 0.61 -1.33
CA VAL A 5 5.49 1.48 -2.50
C VAL A 5 5.19 0.63 -3.73
N LYS A 6 4.19 1.03 -4.52
CA LYS A 6 3.85 0.38 -5.79
C LYS A 6 4.26 1.31 -6.93
N VAL A 7 5.04 0.78 -7.87
CA VAL A 7 5.48 1.51 -9.07
C VAL A 7 4.83 0.88 -10.29
N TYR A 8 4.28 1.71 -11.18
CA TYR A 8 3.68 1.29 -12.44
C TYR A 8 4.49 1.79 -13.63
N VAL A 9 5.09 0.86 -14.37
CA VAL A 9 5.94 1.14 -15.53
C VAL A 9 5.17 0.88 -16.81
N THR A 10 5.26 1.84 -17.74
CA THR A 10 4.62 1.76 -19.05
C THR A 10 5.60 2.02 -20.19
N ASN A 11 5.24 1.60 -21.40
CA ASN A 11 5.85 2.14 -22.60
C ASN A 11 5.37 3.59 -22.84
N PRO A 12 5.98 4.33 -23.79
CA PRO A 12 5.52 5.68 -24.16
C PRO A 12 4.05 5.76 -24.60
N ASP A 13 3.49 4.67 -25.12
CA ASP A 13 2.08 4.53 -25.51
C ASP A 13 1.14 4.25 -24.31
N LYS A 14 1.66 4.23 -23.08
CA LYS A 14 0.96 3.96 -21.81
C LYS A 14 0.52 2.51 -21.59
N THR A 15 0.98 1.57 -22.43
CA THR A 15 0.78 0.14 -22.18
C THR A 15 1.70 -0.34 -21.04
N PRO A 16 1.25 -1.27 -20.17
CA PRO A 16 2.11 -1.84 -19.13
C PRO A 16 3.37 -2.48 -19.70
N LYS A 17 4.50 -2.35 -19.01
CA LYS A 17 5.76 -2.96 -19.43
C LYS A 17 6.27 -3.96 -18.39
N GLU A 18 6.23 -5.24 -18.74
CA GLU A 18 6.75 -6.36 -17.95
C GLU A 18 8.28 -6.48 -18.05
N GLY A 19 8.89 -7.05 -17.00
CA GLY A 19 10.29 -7.47 -17.00
C GLY A 19 11.31 -6.33 -16.86
N ILE A 20 10.87 -5.12 -16.51
CA ILE A 20 11.77 -3.99 -16.27
C ILE A 20 12.27 -4.08 -14.84
N GLN A 21 13.59 -4.18 -14.67
CA GLN A 21 14.21 -4.07 -13.37
C GLN A 21 14.16 -2.62 -12.88
N LEU A 22 13.94 -2.44 -11.58
CA LEU A 22 13.97 -1.14 -10.92
C LEU A 22 14.88 -1.19 -9.69
N GLU A 23 15.55 -0.06 -9.44
CA GLU A 23 16.35 0.21 -8.26
C GLU A 23 15.79 1.40 -7.46
N LEU A 24 15.96 1.35 -6.14
CA LEU A 24 15.76 2.49 -5.26
C LEU A 24 17.04 3.32 -5.26
N VAL A 25 16.96 4.56 -5.76
CA VAL A 25 18.13 5.44 -5.93
C VAL A 25 18.32 6.32 -4.70
N GLU A 26 17.23 6.77 -4.08
CA GLU A 26 17.28 7.63 -2.90
C GLU A 26 16.17 7.23 -1.93
N THR A 27 16.60 6.92 -0.70
CA THR A 27 15.75 6.92 0.48
C THR A 27 16.47 7.72 1.55
N ALA A 28 15.75 8.44 2.41
CA ALA A 28 16.35 9.27 3.47
C ALA A 28 17.22 8.46 4.46
N GLU A 29 17.15 7.14 4.41
CA GLU A 29 18.01 6.22 5.16
C GLU A 29 19.01 5.57 4.21
N ARG A 30 20.27 6.02 4.25
CA ARG A 30 21.37 5.47 3.44
C ARG A 30 21.59 3.96 3.65
N ASP A 31 21.06 3.39 4.74
CA ASP A 31 21.17 1.98 5.09
C ASP A 31 20.09 1.09 4.44
N LEU A 32 19.00 1.65 3.90
CA LEU A 32 17.93 0.88 3.27
C LEU A 32 18.25 0.42 1.85
N ASN A 33 19.25 1.04 1.22
CA ASN A 33 19.74 0.68 -0.10
C ASN A 33 20.41 -0.71 -0.13
N GLN A 34 20.68 -1.32 1.03
CA GLN A 34 21.34 -2.64 1.12
C GLN A 34 20.37 -3.83 1.25
N GLN A 35 19.06 -3.61 1.45
CA GLN A 35 18.11 -4.70 1.76
C GLN A 35 17.01 -4.94 0.73
N ASN A 36 16.84 -4.09 -0.29
CA ASN A 36 15.85 -4.37 -1.33
C ASN A 36 16.54 -4.90 -2.60
N PRO A 37 16.32 -6.18 -2.96
CA PRO A 37 16.82 -6.71 -4.22
C PRO A 37 16.20 -5.95 -5.38
N GLU A 38 16.94 -5.86 -6.48
CA GLU A 38 16.39 -5.43 -7.77
C GLU A 38 15.09 -6.19 -8.04
N GLN A 39 14.03 -5.46 -8.28
CA GLN A 39 12.72 -6.04 -8.53
C GLN A 39 12.29 -5.77 -9.96
N SER A 40 11.74 -6.78 -10.61
CA SER A 40 11.22 -6.68 -11.97
C SER A 40 9.71 -6.45 -11.96
N THR A 41 9.22 -5.67 -12.92
CA THR A 41 7.79 -5.52 -13.14
C THR A 41 7.13 -6.82 -13.58
N ASP A 42 5.92 -7.07 -13.07
CA ASP A 42 5.07 -8.18 -13.50
C ASP A 42 4.39 -7.91 -14.86
N SER A 43 3.59 -8.88 -15.33
CA SER A 43 2.77 -8.77 -16.54
C SER A 43 1.82 -7.56 -16.59
N ASN A 44 1.52 -6.94 -15.45
CA ASN A 44 0.71 -5.72 -15.36
C ASN A 44 1.58 -4.46 -15.26
N GLY A 45 2.89 -4.55 -15.50
CA GLY A 45 3.82 -3.44 -15.40
C GLY A 45 4.04 -2.96 -13.97
N LEU A 46 3.75 -3.79 -12.96
CA LEU A 46 3.77 -3.41 -11.56
C LEU A 46 4.95 -4.02 -10.81
N VAL A 47 5.53 -3.23 -9.91
CA VAL A 47 6.54 -3.71 -8.94
C VAL A 47 6.26 -3.12 -7.56
N LYS A 48 6.63 -3.85 -6.50
CA LYS A 48 6.40 -3.45 -5.10
C LYS A 48 7.72 -3.38 -4.34
N PHE A 49 7.96 -2.26 -3.66
CA PHE A 49 9.07 -2.10 -2.73
C PHE A 49 8.55 -2.08 -1.30
N SER A 50 9.21 -2.82 -0.41
CA SER A 50 8.97 -2.75 1.03
C SER A 50 10.11 -1.97 1.67
N ILE A 51 9.83 -0.79 2.19
CA ILE A 51 10.83 0.12 2.74
C ILE A 51 10.69 0.10 4.25
N ASN A 52 11.73 -0.31 4.97
CA ASN A 52 11.79 -0.16 6.42
C ASN A 52 11.78 1.33 6.74
N THR A 53 10.77 1.82 7.44
CA THR A 53 10.75 3.21 7.90
C THR A 53 11.21 3.22 9.34
N GLY A 54 12.38 3.80 9.61
CA GLY A 54 12.85 4.15 10.93
C GLY A 54 11.92 5.15 11.61
N LYS A 55 12.31 5.63 12.80
CA LYS A 55 11.53 6.60 13.59
C LYS A 55 11.71 8.02 13.04
N HIS A 56 11.45 8.23 11.76
CA HIS A 56 11.63 9.54 11.11
C HIS A 56 10.37 10.40 11.25
N SER A 57 10.57 11.65 11.70
CA SER A 57 9.50 12.63 11.93
C SER A 57 9.26 13.57 10.76
N THR A 58 10.09 13.54 9.70
CA THR A 58 10.13 14.58 8.66
C THR A 58 10.12 13.98 7.26
N GLY A 59 9.01 13.33 6.87
CA GLY A 59 8.82 12.81 5.51
C GLY A 59 9.81 11.73 5.07
N LEU A 60 9.45 10.96 4.06
CA LEU A 60 10.34 9.98 3.44
C LEU A 60 10.34 10.20 1.93
N LYS A 61 11.43 10.78 1.42
CA LYS A 61 11.67 10.90 -0.01
C LYS A 61 12.07 9.55 -0.58
N ILE A 62 11.44 9.15 -1.68
CA ILE A 62 11.60 7.87 -2.33
C ILE A 62 11.81 8.13 -3.81
N LYS A 63 12.99 7.80 -4.32
CA LYS A 63 13.32 7.90 -5.74
C LYS A 63 13.56 6.52 -6.33
N VAL A 64 12.86 6.21 -7.42
CA VAL A 64 12.98 4.95 -8.16
C VAL A 64 13.54 5.22 -9.56
N ARG A 65 14.32 4.27 -10.07
CA ARG A 65 14.88 4.31 -11.42
C ARG A 65 14.78 2.95 -12.10
N THR A 66 14.53 2.93 -13.40
CA THR A 66 14.67 1.71 -14.21
C THR A 66 16.13 1.31 -14.38
N LYS A 67 16.41 0.02 -14.44
CA LYS A 67 17.75 -0.54 -14.59
C LYS A 67 17.78 -1.48 -15.80
N ASP A 68 17.98 -0.90 -16.98
CA ASP A 68 18.17 -1.67 -18.21
C ASP A 68 19.60 -1.48 -18.74
N SER A 69 20.41 -2.54 -18.77
CA SER A 69 21.81 -2.48 -19.21
C SER A 69 21.98 -2.06 -20.69
N ARG A 70 20.92 -2.13 -21.50
CA ARG A 70 20.92 -1.70 -22.90
C ARG A 70 20.71 -0.19 -23.07
N ILE A 71 20.35 0.50 -21.98
CA ILE A 71 20.01 1.92 -21.96
C ILE A 71 21.03 2.66 -21.09
N SER A 72 21.52 3.80 -21.59
CA SER A 72 22.45 4.64 -20.84
C SER A 72 21.74 5.27 -19.63
N GLN A 73 22.50 5.62 -18.59
CA GLN A 73 21.93 6.07 -17.31
C GLN A 73 21.01 7.29 -17.44
N ASP A 74 21.34 8.22 -18.34
CA ASP A 74 20.57 9.43 -18.68
C ASP A 74 19.25 9.15 -19.41
N ARG A 75 19.08 7.94 -19.93
CA ARG A 75 17.88 7.50 -20.65
C ARG A 75 17.02 6.52 -19.84
N GLN A 76 17.41 6.20 -18.61
CA GLN A 76 16.56 5.44 -17.70
C GLN A 76 15.37 6.29 -17.24
N GLY A 77 14.22 5.64 -17.02
CA GLY A 77 13.08 6.30 -16.40
C GLY A 77 13.34 6.53 -14.92
N GLU A 78 13.05 7.72 -14.43
CA GLU A 78 13.13 8.08 -13.01
C GLU A 78 11.81 8.69 -12.55
N ASN A 79 11.43 8.40 -11.31
CA ASN A 79 10.42 9.21 -10.63
C ASN A 79 10.66 9.26 -9.12
N GLU A 80 10.11 10.28 -8.47
CA GLU A 80 10.18 10.48 -7.03
C GLU A 80 8.81 10.71 -6.40
N MET A 81 8.68 10.33 -5.14
CA MET A 81 7.57 10.69 -4.28
C MET A 81 8.09 11.04 -2.89
N GLU A 82 7.26 11.74 -2.12
CA GLU A 82 7.49 11.94 -0.69
C GLU A 82 6.31 11.36 0.11
N ALA A 83 6.61 10.50 1.08
CA ALA A 83 5.63 9.90 1.96
C ALA A 83 5.68 10.56 3.33
N TYR A 84 4.58 11.17 3.77
CA TYR A 84 4.51 11.80 5.09
C TYR A 84 4.07 10.80 6.18
N PRO A 85 4.56 10.97 7.43
CA PRO A 85 4.09 10.17 8.55
C PRO A 85 2.62 10.48 8.87
N TYR A 86 1.96 9.53 9.54
CA TYR A 86 0.67 9.80 10.16
C TYR A 86 0.80 10.92 11.19
N ASN A 87 -0.15 11.87 11.20
CA ASN A 87 -0.19 12.96 12.17
C ASN A 87 -1.21 12.62 13.28
N PRO A 88 -0.76 12.14 14.44
CA PRO A 88 -1.63 11.78 15.55
C PRO A 88 -2.26 13.01 16.22
N LYS A 89 -3.37 12.82 16.92
CA LYS A 89 -4.06 13.93 17.57
C LYS A 89 -3.17 14.53 18.66
N ALA A 90 -3.03 15.85 18.65
CA ALA A 90 -2.25 16.60 19.65
C ALA A 90 -0.82 16.08 19.88
N GLY A 91 -0.19 15.49 18.85
CA GLY A 91 1.15 14.92 18.96
C GLY A 91 1.23 13.66 19.85
N SER A 92 0.12 12.94 20.01
CA SER A 92 0.11 11.64 20.70
C SER A 92 1.08 10.65 20.02
N LYS A 93 1.35 9.52 20.67
CA LYS A 93 2.13 8.43 20.05
C LYS A 93 1.23 7.31 19.53
N ASN A 94 -0.06 7.59 19.40
CA ASN A 94 -1.04 6.60 18.99
C ASN A 94 -1.02 6.47 17.47
N TYR A 95 -0.97 5.23 16.99
CA TYR A 95 -1.02 4.91 15.58
C TYR A 95 -1.67 3.55 15.38
N LEU A 96 -2.11 3.28 14.15
CA LEU A 96 -2.52 1.96 13.72
C LEU A 96 -1.80 1.66 12.42
N HIS A 97 -1.25 0.46 12.30
CA HIS A 97 -0.72 -0.06 11.05
C HIS A 97 -1.39 -1.39 10.72
N ILE A 98 -1.98 -1.48 9.53
CA ILE A 98 -2.60 -2.68 9.01
C ILE A 98 -1.61 -3.36 8.06
N HIS A 99 -1.18 -4.54 8.45
CA HIS A 99 -0.37 -5.40 7.61
C HIS A 99 -1.22 -6.49 6.96
N VAL A 100 -1.07 -6.65 5.64
CA VAL A 100 -1.68 -7.72 4.86
C VAL A 100 -0.61 -8.33 3.95
N THR A 101 -0.51 -9.65 3.99
CA THR A 101 0.59 -10.39 3.32
C THR A 101 0.44 -10.41 1.80
N ASN A 102 -0.79 -10.55 1.30
CA ASN A 102 -1.09 -10.54 -0.13
C ASN A 102 -2.18 -9.52 -0.45
N ARG A 103 -1.91 -8.64 -1.42
CA ARG A 103 -2.84 -7.60 -1.89
C ARG A 103 -3.45 -7.93 -3.26
N MET A 104 -3.17 -9.10 -3.82
CA MET A 104 -3.79 -9.61 -5.04
C MET A 104 -4.33 -11.01 -4.74
N VAL A 105 -5.64 -11.11 -4.55
CA VAL A 105 -6.28 -12.30 -3.98
C VAL A 105 -7.40 -12.77 -4.89
N GLU A 106 -7.81 -14.02 -4.75
CA GLU A 106 -8.91 -14.59 -5.53
C GLU A 106 -10.19 -14.73 -4.69
N VAL A 107 -11.35 -14.67 -5.36
CA VAL A 107 -12.61 -15.02 -4.72
C VAL A 107 -12.53 -16.45 -4.15
N GLY A 108 -12.92 -16.61 -2.89
CA GLY A 108 -12.80 -17.87 -2.17
C GLY A 108 -11.49 -18.04 -1.40
N GLU A 109 -10.50 -17.16 -1.52
CA GLU A 109 -9.34 -17.15 -0.63
C GLU A 109 -9.68 -16.60 0.76
N THR A 110 -8.88 -16.94 1.76
CA THR A 110 -8.93 -16.32 3.08
C THR A 110 -7.68 -15.47 3.29
N VAL A 111 -7.88 -14.17 3.52
CA VAL A 111 -6.79 -13.20 3.66
C VAL A 111 -6.62 -12.84 5.12
N ARG A 112 -5.36 -12.86 5.58
CA ARG A 112 -4.97 -12.48 6.94
C ARG A 112 -4.59 -11.01 7.00
N PHE A 113 -5.35 -10.24 7.78
CA PHE A 113 -5.03 -8.88 8.18
C PHE A 113 -4.48 -8.89 9.60
N THR A 114 -3.33 -8.25 9.81
CA THR A 114 -2.74 -8.06 11.14
C THR A 114 -2.79 -6.56 11.48
N LEU A 115 -3.29 -6.24 12.67
CA LEU A 115 -3.37 -4.88 13.16
C LEU A 115 -2.29 -4.65 14.22
N HIS A 116 -1.44 -3.65 13.96
CA HIS A 116 -0.36 -3.21 14.81
C HIS A 116 -0.69 -1.81 15.33
N PRO A 117 -1.44 -1.69 16.44
CA PRO A 117 -1.59 -0.42 17.12
C PRO A 117 -0.26 -0.01 17.75
N GLY A 118 -0.13 1.27 18.07
CA GLY A 118 0.94 1.79 18.93
C GLY A 118 0.88 1.22 20.34
N ASP A 119 1.63 1.84 21.24
CA ASP A 119 1.72 1.38 22.62
C ASP A 119 0.31 1.29 23.24
N PRO A 120 -0.03 0.14 23.85
CA PRO A 120 -1.37 -0.08 24.37
C PRO A 120 -1.69 0.95 25.45
N ALA A 121 -2.84 1.60 25.33
CA ALA A 121 -3.45 2.28 26.46
C ALA A 121 -3.78 1.24 27.56
N ALA A 122 -3.73 1.65 28.82
CA ALA A 122 -4.14 0.78 29.92
C ALA A 122 -5.62 0.39 29.77
N GLY A 123 -5.92 -0.91 29.77
CA GLY A 123 -7.29 -1.44 29.74
C GLY A 123 -7.70 -2.14 28.44
N ASN A 124 -8.99 -2.49 28.36
CA ASN A 124 -9.59 -3.15 27.21
C ASN A 124 -9.77 -2.16 26.06
N GLN A 125 -9.14 -2.43 24.91
CA GLN A 125 -9.23 -1.58 23.72
C GLN A 125 -10.15 -2.22 22.69
N GLN A 126 -11.25 -1.55 22.35
CA GLN A 126 -12.12 -1.99 21.27
C GLN A 126 -11.67 -1.41 19.93
N PHE A 127 -11.69 -2.25 18.91
CA PHE A 127 -11.41 -1.91 17.54
C PHE A 127 -12.58 -2.30 16.65
N THR A 128 -12.82 -1.49 15.63
CA THR A 128 -13.82 -1.75 14.60
C THR A 128 -13.11 -1.83 13.25
N TYR A 129 -13.50 -2.78 12.41
CA TYR A 129 -13.08 -2.83 11.01
C TYR A 129 -14.28 -2.84 10.08
N MET A 130 -14.06 -2.35 8.86
CA MET A 130 -15.03 -2.27 7.79
C MET A 130 -14.38 -2.73 6.49
N ILE A 131 -15.13 -3.49 5.71
CA ILE A 131 -14.79 -3.80 4.32
C ILE A 131 -15.65 -2.90 3.43
N LEU A 132 -15.00 -2.06 2.65
CA LEU A 132 -15.64 -1.17 1.68
C LEU A 132 -15.37 -1.70 0.27
N SER A 133 -16.41 -1.86 -0.55
CA SER A 133 -16.25 -2.12 -1.99
C SER A 133 -17.30 -1.34 -2.75
N LYS A 134 -16.95 -0.84 -3.95
CA LYS A 134 -17.88 -0.08 -4.82
C LYS A 134 -18.62 1.05 -4.07
N GLY A 135 -17.93 1.73 -3.17
CA GLY A 135 -18.47 2.87 -2.41
C GLY A 135 -19.44 2.52 -1.27
N HIS A 136 -19.65 1.24 -0.92
CA HIS A 136 -20.53 0.85 0.19
C HIS A 136 -19.85 -0.13 1.15
N ILE A 137 -20.43 -0.25 2.35
CA ILE A 137 -19.98 -1.18 3.39
C ILE A 137 -20.47 -2.58 3.07
N VAL A 138 -19.55 -3.50 2.83
CA VAL A 138 -19.83 -4.93 2.62
C VAL A 138 -19.97 -5.65 3.97
N THR A 139 -19.13 -5.33 4.94
CA THR A 139 -19.11 -5.98 6.25
C THR A 139 -18.51 -5.06 7.31
N VAL A 140 -19.03 -5.16 8.52
CA VAL A 140 -18.46 -4.51 9.72
C VAL A 140 -18.19 -5.59 10.76
N GLY A 141 -17.06 -5.50 11.45
CA GLY A 141 -16.76 -6.34 12.59
C GLY A 141 -16.11 -5.55 13.72
N ARG A 142 -16.21 -6.10 14.93
CA ARG A 142 -15.64 -5.52 16.14
C ARG A 142 -14.87 -6.57 16.91
N TYR A 143 -13.88 -6.11 17.66
CA TYR A 143 -13.19 -6.96 18.63
C TYR A 143 -12.63 -6.14 19.78
N THR A 144 -12.49 -6.78 20.92
CA THR A 144 -11.86 -6.20 22.10
C THR A 144 -10.53 -6.88 22.32
N ARG A 145 -9.46 -6.09 22.41
CA ARG A 145 -8.14 -6.53 22.85
C ARG A 145 -8.09 -6.40 24.37
N SER A 146 -7.89 -7.53 25.06
CA SER A 146 -7.84 -7.63 26.52
C SER A 146 -6.43 -7.78 27.10
N ASP A 147 -5.42 -7.99 26.25
CA ASP A 147 -4.01 -8.20 26.61
C ASP A 147 -3.08 -7.63 25.52
N ASN A 148 -1.78 -7.95 25.56
CA ASN A 148 -0.83 -7.54 24.53
C ASN A 148 -0.77 -8.47 23.29
N SER A 149 -1.83 -9.26 23.03
CA SER A 149 -1.85 -10.16 21.90
C SER A 149 -1.88 -9.45 20.54
N GLN A 150 -1.30 -10.12 19.55
CA GLN A 150 -1.38 -9.71 18.15
C GLN A 150 -2.84 -9.76 17.70
N ILE A 151 -3.28 -8.68 17.07
CA ILE A 151 -4.62 -8.62 16.53
C ILE A 151 -4.62 -9.14 15.10
N VAL A 152 -5.44 -10.16 14.84
CA VAL A 152 -5.54 -10.81 13.53
C VAL A 152 -6.99 -10.95 13.08
N ARG A 153 -7.29 -10.61 11.83
CA ARG A 153 -8.58 -10.86 11.18
C ARG A 153 -8.39 -11.67 9.91
N ASN A 154 -9.05 -12.82 9.85
CA ASN A 154 -9.09 -13.68 8.67
C ASN A 154 -10.40 -13.40 7.93
N ILE A 155 -10.32 -12.88 6.72
CA ILE A 155 -11.47 -12.49 5.90
C ILE A 155 -11.57 -13.41 4.70
N LYS A 156 -12.73 -14.06 4.52
CA LYS A 156 -13.03 -14.83 3.32
C LYS A 156 -13.43 -13.87 2.20
N ILE A 157 -12.76 -13.94 1.06
CA ILE A 157 -13.01 -13.07 -0.09
C ILE A 157 -14.25 -13.54 -0.83
N THR A 158 -15.21 -12.64 -1.03
CA THR A 158 -16.49 -12.89 -1.71
C THR A 158 -16.59 -12.11 -3.02
N LYS A 159 -17.58 -12.45 -3.86
CA LYS A 159 -17.80 -11.77 -5.14
C LYS A 159 -18.14 -10.28 -5.00
N ASP A 160 -18.73 -9.88 -3.87
CA ASP A 160 -19.07 -8.48 -3.62
C ASP A 160 -17.83 -7.58 -3.47
N MET A 161 -16.67 -8.20 -3.19
CA MET A 161 -15.38 -7.54 -3.07
C MET A 161 -14.62 -7.40 -4.41
N VAL A 162 -15.16 -7.89 -5.52
CA VAL A 162 -14.59 -7.76 -6.87
C VAL A 162 -14.93 -6.39 -7.46
N PRO A 163 -14.00 -5.68 -8.14
CA PRO A 163 -12.63 -6.07 -8.45
C PRO A 163 -11.62 -5.70 -7.36
N SER A 164 -12.06 -4.98 -6.33
CA SER A 164 -11.22 -4.61 -5.19
C SER A 164 -12.06 -4.21 -3.98
N PHE A 165 -11.42 -4.19 -2.81
CA PHE A 165 -12.00 -3.66 -1.59
C PHE A 165 -10.96 -2.89 -0.75
N ARG A 166 -11.45 -2.02 0.13
CA ARG A 166 -10.66 -1.33 1.15
C ARG A 166 -10.99 -1.93 2.52
N PHE A 167 -9.98 -2.44 3.21
CA PHE A 167 -10.09 -2.82 4.61
C PHE A 167 -9.71 -1.61 5.45
N VAL A 168 -10.67 -1.05 6.19
CA VAL A 168 -10.49 0.09 7.08
C VAL A 168 -10.61 -0.40 8.51
N ALA A 169 -9.73 0.03 9.40
CA ALA A 169 -9.88 -0.25 10.83
C ALA A 169 -9.55 0.96 11.67
N TYR A 170 -10.17 1.04 12.85
CA TYR A 170 -9.93 2.12 13.79
C TYR A 170 -10.18 1.70 15.24
N TYR A 171 -9.64 2.49 16.17
CA TYR A 171 -9.92 2.41 17.60
C TYR A 171 -10.01 3.81 18.21
N HIS A 172 -10.65 3.90 19.38
CA HIS A 172 -10.78 5.15 20.14
C HIS A 172 -9.73 5.21 21.26
N VAL A 173 -9.09 6.35 21.45
CA VAL A 173 -8.29 6.63 22.65
C VAL A 173 -9.02 7.68 23.46
N GLY A 174 -9.36 7.33 24.70
CA GLY A 174 -10.19 8.19 25.54
C GLY A 174 -11.55 8.49 24.88
N SER A 175 -11.99 9.74 25.01
CA SER A 175 -13.26 10.21 24.44
C SER A 175 -13.09 11.03 23.17
N ASP A 176 -11.85 11.34 22.79
CA ASP A 176 -11.57 12.48 21.92
C ASP A 176 -10.63 12.16 20.76
N GLU A 177 -9.95 11.03 20.75
CA GLU A 177 -9.07 10.61 19.65
C GLU A 177 -9.60 9.34 18.96
N VAL A 178 -9.59 9.37 17.62
CA VAL A 178 -9.83 8.20 16.77
C VAL A 178 -8.57 7.96 15.95
N VAL A 179 -8.03 6.75 16.06
CA VAL A 179 -6.83 6.33 15.36
C VAL A 179 -7.23 5.29 14.34
N SER A 180 -6.87 5.51 13.08
CA SER A 180 -7.33 4.68 11.96
C SER A 180 -6.22 4.40 10.98
N ASP A 181 -6.37 3.28 10.28
CA ASP A 181 -5.58 2.95 9.11
C ASP A 181 -6.47 2.23 8.08
N SER A 182 -5.98 2.12 6.85
CA SER A 182 -6.69 1.41 5.79
C SER A 182 -5.74 0.87 4.74
N VAL A 183 -6.09 -0.29 4.18
CA VAL A 183 -5.35 -0.90 3.08
C VAL A 183 -6.31 -1.30 1.97
N TRP A 184 -5.84 -1.17 0.74
CA TRP A 184 -6.57 -1.60 -0.45
C TRP A 184 -6.06 -2.95 -0.98
N VAL A 185 -6.98 -3.77 -1.49
CA VAL A 185 -6.72 -5.14 -1.97
C VAL A 185 -7.40 -5.37 -3.32
N ASP A 186 -6.60 -5.79 -4.31
CA ASP A 186 -7.04 -6.27 -5.62
C ASP A 186 -7.66 -7.67 -5.51
N VAL A 187 -8.81 -7.89 -6.14
CA VAL A 187 -9.51 -9.18 -6.17
C VAL A 187 -9.73 -9.66 -7.60
N LYS A 188 -9.20 -10.84 -7.94
CA LYS A 188 -9.48 -11.53 -9.20
C LYS A 188 -10.74 -12.38 -9.08
N ASP A 189 -11.61 -12.28 -10.08
CA ASP A 189 -12.69 -13.25 -10.28
C ASP A 189 -12.20 -14.35 -11.23
N ARG A 190 -12.08 -15.57 -10.71
CA ARG A 190 -11.67 -16.75 -11.49
C ARG A 190 -12.62 -17.05 -12.65
N ALA A 191 -13.90 -16.67 -12.53
CA ALA A 191 -14.90 -16.85 -13.58
C ALA A 191 -14.74 -15.87 -14.76
N ALA A 192 -14.02 -14.75 -14.58
CA ALA A 192 -13.79 -13.75 -15.62
C ALA A 192 -12.50 -13.97 -16.44
N SER A 193 -11.82 -15.11 -16.24
CA SER A 193 -10.52 -15.43 -16.86
C SER A 193 -10.55 -15.69 -18.38
N SER A 194 -11.63 -15.34 -19.09
CA SER A 194 -11.72 -15.46 -20.55
C SER A 194 -11.60 -14.15 -21.33
N THR A 195 -11.24 -13.02 -20.70
CA THR A 195 -10.97 -11.77 -21.46
C THR A 195 -9.63 -11.16 -21.07
N THR A 196 -8.72 -11.18 -22.03
CA THR A 196 -7.42 -10.48 -22.04
C THR A 196 -7.57 -8.99 -21.72
N GLY A 197 -6.72 -8.47 -20.83
CA GLY A 197 -6.44 -7.03 -20.74
C GLY A 197 -7.24 -6.21 -19.73
N ALA A 198 -7.49 -6.72 -18.52
CA ALA A 198 -7.98 -5.86 -17.44
C ALA A 198 -6.90 -4.84 -17.05
N LYS A 199 -7.04 -3.59 -17.50
CA LYS A 199 -6.31 -2.44 -16.92
C LYS A 199 -6.55 -2.43 -15.41
N PRO A 200 -5.53 -2.19 -14.58
CA PRO A 200 -5.73 -1.90 -13.16
C PRO A 200 -6.71 -0.72 -13.04
N THR A 201 -7.93 -1.02 -12.63
CA THR A 201 -8.97 -0.02 -12.42
C THR A 201 -8.63 0.73 -11.14
N HIS A 202 -8.33 2.02 -11.30
CA HIS A 202 -7.98 3.00 -10.27
C HIS A 202 -6.50 3.18 -9.92
N TYR A 203 -5.74 3.76 -10.85
CA TYR A 203 -4.69 4.70 -10.47
C TYR A 203 -5.35 6.06 -10.19
N GLY A 204 -5.97 6.19 -9.01
CA GLY A 204 -6.46 7.47 -8.53
C GLY A 204 -5.27 8.39 -8.27
N ALA A 205 -5.09 9.39 -9.12
CA ALA A 205 -4.32 10.57 -8.77
C ALA A 205 -4.98 11.20 -7.53
N LEU A 206 -4.27 11.24 -6.41
CA LEU A 206 -4.50 12.28 -5.39
C LEU A 206 -3.99 13.62 -5.95
N PRO A 207 -4.54 14.77 -5.50
CA PRO A 207 -4.73 15.96 -6.34
C PRO A 207 -3.45 16.52 -6.97
N ARG A 208 -3.60 16.97 -8.23
CA ARG A 208 -2.57 17.61 -9.05
C ARG A 208 -1.95 18.83 -8.33
N ILE A 209 -0.63 18.93 -8.37
CA ILE A 209 0.14 20.18 -8.30
C ILE A 209 0.98 20.27 -9.60
N PRO A 210 1.22 21.47 -10.20
CA PRO A 210 1.51 21.64 -11.63
C PRO A 210 2.85 21.07 -12.13
N SER A 211 2.88 20.91 -13.46
CA SER A 211 3.76 20.12 -14.35
C SER A 211 5.16 20.65 -14.67
N THR A 212 6.06 19.73 -15.07
CA THR A 212 6.94 19.82 -16.26
C THR A 212 7.20 18.40 -16.85
N PRO A 213 7.58 18.25 -18.14
CA PRO A 213 7.49 16.98 -18.88
C PRO A 213 8.81 16.19 -18.90
N SER A 214 8.81 15.03 -18.25
CA SER A 214 9.76 13.93 -18.44
C SER A 214 8.95 12.62 -18.50
N PRO A 215 9.50 11.47 -18.93
CA PRO A 215 8.75 10.21 -18.95
C PRO A 215 8.31 9.84 -17.52
N HIS A 216 7.05 10.17 -17.19
CA HIS A 216 6.48 10.09 -15.85
C HIS A 216 5.84 8.73 -15.60
N PHE A 217 6.29 8.00 -14.58
CA PHE A 217 5.65 6.77 -14.08
C PHE A 217 5.06 6.99 -12.68
N PRO A 218 3.74 6.86 -12.45
CA PRO A 218 3.16 7.19 -11.15
C PRO A 218 3.73 6.27 -10.05
N VAL A 219 4.18 6.88 -8.95
CA VAL A 219 4.54 6.20 -7.71
C VAL A 219 3.43 6.49 -6.70
N SER A 220 2.86 5.43 -6.12
CA SER A 220 1.77 5.57 -5.15
C SER A 220 2.02 4.72 -3.91
N ARG A 221 1.52 5.22 -2.78
CA ARG A 221 1.36 4.42 -1.58
C ARG A 221 0.37 3.29 -1.85
N CYS A 222 0.57 2.15 -1.21
CA CYS A 222 -0.35 1.02 -1.34
C CYS A 222 -1.67 1.19 -0.53
N ASP A 223 -1.88 2.34 0.15
CA ASP A 223 -2.88 2.54 1.21
C ASP A 223 -4.25 3.06 0.73
#